data_AF-A0A7Y4WD89-F1
#
_entry.id   AF-A0A7Y4WD89-F1
#
_cell.length_a   1.000
_cell.length_b   1.000
_cell.length_c   1.000
_cell.angle_alpha   90.00
_cell.angle_beta   90.00
_cell.angle_gamma   90.00
#
_symmetry.space_group_name_H-M   'P 1'
#
loop_
_entity.id
_entity.type
_entity.pdbx_description
1 polymer ?
#
loop_
_entity_poly.entity_id
_entity_poly.type
_entity_poly.pdbx_seq_one_letter_code
_entity_poly.pdbx_strand_id
1 'polypeptide(L)'
;MSKSVKHRMARLGVWFMLLLLAPANLTLAAEVQLHIPPLFQERPSWCWAAVGEMVFKYYDVPALHRTAYQCGIVHSGNLCKGTPDCVDCELSAVDEAAVVNMLQQYSVMATREGKAGDIVLTAQLKDGSLTEEEVKKEIDEGRPVIVGLSPRGFKVDGIRQHMALIVGYDTSSDGLMLTVNDPFPFEDMVFLWIGSPYVTAHAIEDGDGRYQVGYEAFRSKLKWTQTLYRMTCAGAGCPPDNQQVADGSAGKGDREVIHTVLAESSEDFKNLRTGHKAVDVETGTTWQSTVMFSGAKQCLVRDKDGHGGARWSCAYRFADRLEADKAVVDIVNRLRNSLPEGWIGTDLDVDSETEVYTRTDKFAASKPGTRSAVTLYFIDAKKDGRVTIHLSVENK
;
A
#
# COMPACT_ATOMS: atom_id res chain seq x y z
N MET A 1 31.37 -44.10 -88.39
CA MET A 1 32.28 -43.22 -87.59
C MET A 1 31.56 -41.89 -87.46
N SER A 2 31.29 -41.25 -86.32
CA SER A 2 31.61 -41.44 -84.91
C SER A 2 30.42 -40.85 -84.11
N LYS A 3 30.12 -41.46 -82.96
CA LYS A 3 29.06 -41.05 -82.02
C LYS A 3 29.44 -39.74 -81.31
N SER A 4 28.45 -38.92 -80.95
CA SER A 4 28.58 -38.03 -79.79
C SER A 4 27.25 -37.96 -79.03
N VAL A 5 27.23 -38.68 -77.91
CA VAL A 5 26.25 -38.60 -76.84
C VAL A 5 26.81 -37.61 -75.83
N LYS A 6 26.03 -36.62 -75.35
CA LYS A 6 26.39 -35.87 -74.13
C LYS A 6 25.17 -35.36 -73.34
N HIS A 7 24.94 -36.09 -72.26
CA HIS A 7 24.43 -35.73 -70.92
C HIS A 7 23.13 -34.95 -70.69
N ARG A 8 22.20 -35.67 -70.05
CA ARG A 8 21.26 -35.23 -69.00
C ARG A 8 21.95 -34.36 -67.94
N MET A 9 21.28 -33.32 -67.46
CA MET A 9 21.24 -33.00 -66.02
C MET A 9 19.85 -32.50 -65.62
N ALA A 10 19.28 -33.18 -64.64
CA ALA A 10 18.04 -32.84 -63.97
C ALA A 10 18.21 -31.56 -63.14
N ARG A 11 17.25 -30.64 -63.23
CA ARG A 11 17.06 -29.59 -62.21
C ARG A 11 16.07 -30.12 -61.18
N LEU A 12 16.62 -30.74 -60.15
CA LEU A 12 15.94 -31.11 -58.91
C LEU A 12 16.36 -30.11 -57.84
N GLY A 13 15.38 -29.61 -57.09
CA GLY A 13 15.58 -28.96 -55.80
C GLY A 13 15.89 -27.47 -55.87
N VAL A 14 14.95 -26.64 -55.40
CA VAL A 14 15.04 -25.94 -54.10
C VAL A 14 13.62 -25.45 -53.79
N TRP A 15 12.79 -26.32 -53.20
CA TRP A 15 11.59 -25.91 -52.47
C TRP A 15 11.99 -25.93 -51.00
N PHE A 16 12.76 -24.91 -50.60
CA PHE A 16 13.21 -24.77 -49.22
C PHE A 16 12.05 -24.22 -48.41
N MET A 17 11.59 -25.01 -47.45
CA MET A 17 10.60 -24.62 -46.44
C MET A 17 10.93 -23.24 -45.89
N LEU A 18 10.07 -22.25 -46.13
CA LEU A 18 9.87 -21.17 -45.17
C LEU A 18 9.20 -21.80 -43.95
N LEU A 19 10.01 -22.33 -43.03
CA LEU A 19 9.58 -22.60 -41.67
C LEU A 19 9.12 -21.28 -41.08
N LEU A 20 7.80 -21.19 -40.86
CA LEU A 20 7.13 -20.15 -40.07
C LEU A 20 7.75 -20.14 -38.67
N LEU A 21 8.81 -19.35 -38.49
CA LEU A 21 9.22 -18.86 -37.18
C LEU A 21 8.16 -17.85 -36.74
N ALA A 22 7.00 -18.35 -36.32
CA ALA A 22 6.09 -17.54 -35.53
C ALA A 22 6.87 -17.13 -34.27
N PRO A 23 6.96 -15.82 -33.94
CA PRO A 23 7.53 -15.42 -32.67
C PRO A 23 6.69 -16.08 -31.59
N ALA A 24 7.27 -17.04 -30.88
CA ALA A 24 6.75 -17.49 -29.61
C ALA A 24 6.91 -16.28 -28.68
N ASN A 25 5.87 -15.45 -28.61
CA ASN A 25 5.71 -14.50 -27.54
C ASN A 25 5.55 -15.34 -26.27
N LEU A 26 6.68 -15.66 -25.63
CA LEU A 26 6.71 -16.06 -24.25
C LEU A 26 6.13 -14.86 -23.47
N THR A 27 4.82 -14.88 -23.27
CA THR A 27 4.16 -14.11 -22.22
C THR A 27 4.76 -14.61 -20.92
N LEU A 28 5.84 -13.96 -20.49
CA LEU A 28 6.34 -14.08 -19.13
C LEU A 28 5.18 -13.79 -18.20
N ALA A 29 5.00 -14.64 -17.18
CA ALA A 29 4.14 -14.32 -16.06
C ALA A 29 4.51 -12.92 -15.55
N ALA A 30 3.52 -12.04 -15.54
CA ALA A 30 3.67 -10.66 -15.12
C ALA A 30 2.88 -10.47 -13.82
N GLU A 31 3.56 -9.93 -12.82
CA GLU A 31 2.98 -9.34 -11.64
C GLU A 31 3.12 -7.82 -11.78
N VAL A 32 2.02 -7.10 -11.65
CA VAL A 32 2.01 -5.64 -11.72
C VAL A 32 1.21 -5.12 -10.54
N GLN A 33 1.83 -4.23 -9.75
CA GLN A 33 1.20 -3.64 -8.58
C GLN A 33 1.52 -2.15 -8.48
N LEU A 34 0.47 -1.37 -8.23
CA LEU A 34 0.56 0.05 -7.92
C LEU A 34 0.99 0.23 -6.46
N HIS A 35 1.83 1.23 -6.20
CA HIS A 35 2.31 1.53 -4.86
C HIS A 35 1.25 2.27 -4.02
N ILE A 36 0.17 1.58 -3.68
CA ILE A 36 -0.91 2.09 -2.84
C ILE A 36 -0.96 1.28 -1.54
N PRO A 37 -0.55 1.84 -0.40
CA PRO A 37 -0.61 1.15 0.87
C PRO A 37 -2.08 0.92 1.28
N PRO A 38 -2.42 -0.22 1.91
CA PRO A 38 -3.75 -0.44 2.44
C PRO A 38 -3.99 0.50 3.63
N LEU A 39 -5.26 0.82 3.87
CA LEU A 39 -5.65 1.75 4.92
C LEU A 39 -7.03 1.38 5.47
N PHE A 40 -7.15 1.29 6.79
CA PHE A 40 -8.41 0.96 7.45
C PHE A 40 -9.39 2.13 7.52
N GLN A 41 -10.68 1.83 7.45
CA GLN A 41 -11.73 2.82 7.67
C GLN A 41 -11.74 3.34 9.10
N GLU A 42 -11.82 4.65 9.28
CA GLU A 42 -11.79 5.29 10.60
C GLU A 42 -13.05 5.01 11.43
N ARG A 43 -14.17 4.76 10.73
CA ARG A 43 -15.48 4.52 11.33
C ARG A 43 -16.21 3.39 10.60
N PRO A 44 -17.20 2.75 11.24
CA PRO A 44 -18.14 1.89 10.54
C PRO A 44 -18.78 2.61 9.33
N SER A 45 -19.02 1.89 8.25
CA SER A 45 -19.59 2.42 6.99
C SER A 45 -18.73 3.44 6.21
N TRP A 46 -17.48 3.68 6.60
CA TRP A 46 -16.57 4.62 5.93
C TRP A 46 -15.61 3.96 4.94
N CYS A 47 -15.89 2.75 4.48
CA CYS A 47 -15.08 2.07 3.47
C CYS A 47 -14.88 2.92 2.21
N TRP A 48 -15.90 3.66 1.79
CA TRP A 48 -15.82 4.58 0.65
C TRP A 48 -14.86 5.76 0.89
N ALA A 49 -14.80 6.29 2.12
CA ALA A 49 -13.92 7.40 2.47
C ALA A 49 -12.46 6.93 2.61
N ALA A 50 -12.24 5.73 3.16
CA ALA A 50 -10.93 5.10 3.24
C ALA A 50 -10.37 4.76 1.84
N VAL A 51 -11.21 4.21 0.96
CA VAL A 51 -10.85 3.99 -0.45
C VAL A 51 -10.58 5.32 -1.15
N GLY A 52 -11.38 6.34 -0.89
CA GLY A 52 -11.14 7.71 -1.36
C GLY A 52 -9.77 8.22 -0.92
N GLU A 53 -9.42 8.10 0.35
CA GLU A 53 -8.10 8.50 0.88
C GLU A 53 -6.95 7.76 0.19
N MET A 54 -7.05 6.45 -0.01
CA MET A 54 -6.03 5.68 -0.73
C MET A 54 -5.82 6.23 -2.15
N VAL A 55 -6.90 6.51 -2.87
CA VAL A 55 -6.86 7.08 -4.23
C VAL A 55 -6.33 8.51 -4.23
N PHE A 56 -6.77 9.34 -3.31
CA PHE A 56 -6.35 10.73 -3.23
C PHE A 56 -4.87 10.86 -2.89
N LYS A 57 -4.36 10.05 -1.96
CA LYS A 57 -2.91 9.98 -1.68
C LYS A 57 -2.12 9.49 -2.88
N TYR A 58 -2.64 8.51 -3.62
CA TYR A 58 -1.98 8.01 -4.83
C TYR A 58 -1.85 9.08 -5.93
N TYR A 59 -2.80 10.00 -6.03
CA TYR A 59 -2.77 11.11 -6.99
C TYR A 59 -2.32 12.46 -6.39
N ASP A 60 -1.60 12.44 -5.25
CA ASP A 60 -1.08 13.63 -4.57
C ASP A 60 -2.13 14.72 -4.24
N VAL A 61 -3.40 14.33 -4.17
CA VAL A 61 -4.45 15.22 -3.69
C VAL A 61 -4.20 15.47 -2.19
N PRO A 62 -4.21 16.72 -1.70
CA PRO A 62 -3.99 16.99 -0.29
C PRO A 62 -5.26 16.73 0.54
N ALA A 63 -5.11 16.59 1.85
CA ALA A 63 -6.25 16.56 2.75
C ALA A 63 -6.86 17.97 2.88
N LEU A 64 -8.19 18.09 2.69
CA LEU A 64 -8.92 19.35 2.87
C LEU A 64 -8.85 19.88 4.32
N HIS A 65 -8.79 18.98 5.30
CA HIS A 65 -8.81 19.31 6.72
C HIS A 65 -7.53 18.85 7.43
N ARG A 66 -7.02 19.66 8.38
CA ARG A 66 -5.74 19.42 9.07
C ARG A 66 -5.74 18.26 10.09
N THR A 67 -6.90 17.68 10.42
CA THR A 67 -7.02 16.75 11.55
C THR A 67 -7.20 15.28 11.17
N ALA A 68 -7.77 14.96 9.99
CA ALA A 68 -7.86 13.59 9.47
C ALA A 68 -8.37 13.58 8.01
N TYR A 69 -7.82 12.69 7.17
CA TYR A 69 -8.10 12.64 5.73
C TYR A 69 -9.54 12.18 5.45
N GLN A 70 -9.96 11.05 6.03
CA GLN A 70 -11.32 10.52 5.85
C GLN A 70 -12.38 11.48 6.37
N CYS A 71 -12.16 12.07 7.55
CA CYS A 71 -13.07 13.11 8.07
C CYS A 71 -13.17 14.30 7.09
N GLY A 72 -12.06 14.75 6.51
CA GLY A 72 -12.08 15.79 5.48
C GLY A 72 -12.92 15.41 4.26
N ILE A 73 -12.78 14.17 3.76
CA ILE A 73 -13.59 13.62 2.66
C ILE A 73 -15.07 13.69 3.01
N VAL A 74 -15.43 13.20 4.19
CA VAL A 74 -16.82 13.14 4.64
C VAL A 74 -17.41 14.53 4.84
N HIS A 75 -16.64 15.48 5.39
CA HIS A 75 -17.07 16.87 5.56
C HIS A 75 -17.33 17.55 4.22
N SER A 76 -16.48 17.28 3.22
CA SER A 76 -16.61 17.85 1.87
C SER A 76 -17.92 17.47 1.18
N GLY A 77 -18.46 16.27 1.48
CA GLY A 77 -19.75 15.81 0.99
C GLY A 77 -20.95 16.44 1.70
N ASN A 78 -20.74 17.37 2.63
CA ASN A 78 -21.77 17.89 3.54
C ASN A 78 -22.51 16.80 4.33
N LEU A 79 -21.85 15.66 4.56
CA LEU A 79 -22.45 14.51 5.22
C LEU A 79 -22.37 14.63 6.76
N CYS A 80 -21.34 15.29 7.30
CA CYS A 80 -21.20 15.59 8.74
C CYS A 80 -21.48 17.06 9.07
N LYS A 81 -22.72 17.53 8.94
CA LYS A 81 -23.05 18.93 9.28
C LYS A 81 -22.99 19.15 10.80
N GLY A 82 -22.16 20.10 11.23
CA GLY A 82 -22.13 20.60 12.62
C GLY A 82 -21.15 19.92 13.56
N THR A 83 -20.37 18.94 13.10
CA THR A 83 -19.36 18.23 13.91
C THR A 83 -17.97 18.39 13.29
N PRO A 84 -17.13 19.32 13.78
CA PRO A 84 -15.82 19.61 13.17
C PRO A 84 -14.83 18.45 13.24
N ASP A 85 -15.01 17.53 14.20
CA ASP A 85 -14.09 16.41 14.43
C ASP A 85 -14.64 15.06 13.94
N CYS A 86 -15.77 15.07 13.21
CA CYS A 86 -16.48 13.89 12.72
C CYS A 86 -16.78 12.80 13.79
N VAL A 87 -16.73 13.15 15.08
CA VAL A 87 -16.92 12.20 16.19
C VAL A 87 -18.33 11.61 16.20
N ASP A 88 -19.34 12.46 16.03
CA ASP A 88 -20.75 12.06 16.04
C ASP A 88 -21.34 11.91 14.62
N CYS A 89 -20.48 11.64 13.64
CA CYS A 89 -20.94 11.51 12.26
C CYS A 89 -21.40 10.08 11.96
N GLU A 90 -22.64 9.78 12.31
CA GLU A 90 -23.31 8.54 11.91
C GLU A 90 -23.81 8.66 10.47
N LEU A 91 -23.13 7.98 9.55
CA LEU A 91 -23.53 7.95 8.15
C LEU A 91 -24.03 6.59 7.72
N SER A 92 -25.12 6.66 6.94
CA SER A 92 -25.54 5.56 6.10
C SER A 92 -24.52 5.35 4.99
N ALA A 93 -24.43 4.12 4.45
CA ALA A 93 -23.68 3.87 3.24
C ALA A 93 -24.06 4.91 2.16
N VAL A 94 -23.06 5.51 1.52
CA VAL A 94 -23.29 6.46 0.44
C VAL A 94 -23.72 5.73 -0.84
N ASP A 95 -24.41 6.42 -1.74
CA ASP A 95 -24.74 5.88 -3.05
C ASP A 95 -23.55 6.02 -4.03
N GLU A 96 -23.78 5.59 -5.26
CA GLU A 96 -22.76 5.51 -6.31
C GLU A 96 -22.35 6.88 -6.82
N ALA A 97 -23.35 7.74 -7.04
CA ALA A 97 -23.14 9.11 -7.50
C ALA A 97 -22.35 9.91 -6.47
N ALA A 98 -22.56 9.66 -5.18
CA ALA A 98 -21.80 10.28 -4.11
C ALA A 98 -20.30 9.93 -4.15
N VAL A 99 -19.92 8.70 -4.52
CA VAL A 99 -18.50 8.31 -4.65
C VAL A 99 -17.86 8.96 -5.88
N VAL A 100 -18.57 9.01 -7.01
CA VAL A 100 -18.08 9.72 -8.20
C VAL A 100 -17.93 11.21 -7.91
N ASN A 101 -18.94 11.82 -7.27
CA ASN A 101 -18.90 13.21 -6.84
C ASN A 101 -17.77 13.46 -5.84
N MET A 102 -17.51 12.52 -4.92
CA MET A 102 -16.39 12.60 -3.99
C MET A 102 -15.07 12.73 -4.77
N LEU A 103 -14.78 11.84 -5.72
CA LEU A 103 -13.54 11.91 -6.50
C LEU A 103 -13.39 13.25 -7.24
N GLN A 104 -14.46 13.70 -7.88
CA GLN A 104 -14.47 14.90 -8.73
C GLN A 104 -14.44 16.20 -7.92
N GLN A 105 -15.19 16.28 -6.83
CA GLN A 105 -15.35 17.53 -6.08
C GLN A 105 -14.29 17.68 -4.99
N TYR A 106 -13.88 16.59 -4.34
CA TYR A 106 -12.89 16.67 -3.27
C TYR A 106 -11.56 17.21 -3.76
N SER A 107 -11.05 16.68 -4.89
CA SER A 107 -9.79 17.11 -5.49
C SER A 107 -9.77 18.61 -5.79
N VAL A 108 -10.87 19.13 -6.35
CA VAL A 108 -11.06 20.57 -6.61
C VAL A 108 -11.11 21.38 -5.32
N MET A 109 -11.85 20.93 -4.31
CA MET A 109 -11.95 21.65 -3.03
C MET A 109 -10.62 21.67 -2.27
N ALA A 110 -9.92 20.54 -2.22
CA ALA A 110 -8.68 20.37 -1.49
C ALA A 110 -7.52 21.20 -2.08
N THR A 111 -7.57 21.48 -3.39
CA THR A 111 -6.53 22.25 -4.08
C THR A 111 -6.82 23.75 -4.16
N ARG A 112 -8.08 24.18 -3.99
CA ARG A 112 -8.55 25.57 -4.19
C ARG A 112 -7.85 26.63 -3.32
N GLU A 113 -7.25 26.22 -2.20
CA GLU A 113 -6.53 27.11 -1.27
C GLU A 113 -5.05 26.68 -1.07
N GLY A 114 -4.59 25.66 -1.80
CA GLY A 114 -3.29 25.01 -1.59
C GLY A 114 -2.22 25.39 -2.62
N LYS A 115 -0.95 25.20 -2.26
CA LYS A 115 0.20 25.31 -3.18
C LYS A 115 0.35 24.12 -4.14
N ALA A 116 -0.46 23.07 -3.97
CA ALA A 116 -0.34 21.80 -4.68
C ALA A 116 -0.64 21.88 -6.19
N GLY A 117 -1.09 23.04 -6.69
CA GLY A 117 -1.56 23.18 -8.06
C GLY A 117 -2.96 22.60 -8.23
N ASP A 118 -3.65 22.98 -9.31
CA ASP A 118 -4.97 22.45 -9.60
C ASP A 118 -4.84 20.94 -9.87
N ILE A 119 -5.57 20.11 -9.12
CA ILE A 119 -5.70 18.67 -9.35
C ILE A 119 -7.17 18.36 -9.58
N VAL A 120 -7.47 17.70 -10.70
CA VAL A 120 -8.82 17.26 -11.05
C VAL A 120 -8.78 15.77 -11.31
N LEU A 121 -9.51 15.01 -10.50
CA LEU A 121 -9.72 13.58 -10.71
C LEU A 121 -11.05 13.34 -11.39
N THR A 122 -11.05 12.46 -12.39
CA THR A 122 -12.28 11.93 -12.99
C THR A 122 -12.24 10.41 -13.07
N ALA A 123 -13.40 9.78 -13.03
CA ALA A 123 -13.56 8.33 -13.16
C ALA A 123 -14.82 8.03 -13.99
N GLN A 124 -14.87 6.84 -14.59
CA GLN A 124 -16.06 6.29 -15.22
C GLN A 124 -16.72 5.28 -14.29
N LEU A 125 -18.04 5.30 -14.27
CA LEU A 125 -18.85 4.34 -13.53
C LEU A 125 -19.35 3.23 -14.46
N LYS A 126 -19.29 1.98 -13.99
CA LYS A 126 -19.80 0.80 -14.69
C LYS A 126 -20.49 -0.13 -13.70
N ASP A 127 -21.67 -0.60 -14.09
CA ASP A 127 -22.37 -1.68 -13.37
C ASP A 127 -21.66 -3.02 -13.61
N GLY A 128 -21.52 -3.81 -12.55
CA GLY A 128 -20.86 -5.10 -12.56
C GLY A 128 -19.33 -5.00 -12.46
N SER A 129 -18.66 -5.97 -13.07
CA SER A 129 -17.20 -6.16 -13.01
C SER A 129 -16.53 -5.77 -14.33
N LEU A 130 -15.24 -5.45 -14.25
CA LEU A 130 -14.34 -5.43 -15.40
C LEU A 130 -13.96 -6.85 -15.80
N THR A 131 -13.65 -7.10 -17.07
CA THR A 131 -13.00 -8.35 -17.50
C THR A 131 -11.55 -8.43 -16.98
N GLU A 132 -10.94 -9.60 -17.04
CA GLU A 132 -9.51 -9.77 -16.69
C GLU A 132 -8.61 -8.81 -17.47
N GLU A 133 -8.83 -8.67 -18.78
CA GLU A 133 -8.06 -7.79 -19.65
C GLU A 133 -8.31 -6.31 -19.35
N GLU A 134 -9.56 -5.94 -18.99
CA GLU A 134 -9.88 -4.59 -18.57
C GLU A 134 -9.18 -4.24 -17.25
N VAL A 135 -9.14 -5.16 -16.27
CA VAL A 135 -8.41 -4.95 -15.01
C VAL A 135 -6.92 -4.77 -15.28
N LYS A 136 -6.32 -5.69 -16.04
CA LYS A 136 -4.89 -5.62 -16.40
C LYS A 136 -4.55 -4.29 -17.05
N LYS A 137 -5.37 -3.86 -18.03
CA LYS A 137 -5.18 -2.59 -18.72
C LYS A 137 -5.24 -1.39 -17.77
N GLU A 138 -6.15 -1.37 -16.81
CA GLU A 138 -6.22 -0.26 -15.84
C GLU A 138 -4.95 -0.21 -14.99
N ILE A 139 -4.50 -1.35 -14.46
CA ILE A 139 -3.30 -1.45 -13.62
C ILE A 139 -2.02 -1.14 -14.42
N ASP A 140 -1.89 -1.67 -15.65
CA ASP A 140 -0.75 -1.42 -16.54
C ASP A 140 -0.62 0.06 -16.91
N GLU A 141 -1.77 0.77 -17.02
CA GLU A 141 -1.81 2.20 -17.28
C GLU A 141 -1.77 3.03 -15.98
N GLY A 142 -1.35 2.44 -14.85
CA GLY A 142 -1.11 3.15 -13.59
C GLY A 142 -2.38 3.55 -12.85
N ARG A 143 -3.54 2.94 -13.12
CA ARG A 143 -4.83 3.35 -12.55
C ARG A 143 -5.42 2.29 -11.62
N PRO A 144 -5.65 2.60 -10.34
CA PRO A 144 -6.35 1.67 -9.47
C PRO A 144 -7.82 1.55 -9.86
N VAL A 145 -8.47 0.46 -9.45
CA VAL A 145 -9.89 0.22 -9.72
C VAL A 145 -10.65 0.16 -8.41
N ILE A 146 -11.59 1.09 -8.20
CA ILE A 146 -12.48 1.05 -7.05
C ILE A 146 -13.62 0.08 -7.35
N VAL A 147 -13.91 -0.79 -6.41
CA VAL A 147 -14.94 -1.84 -6.59
C VAL A 147 -15.98 -1.79 -5.48
N GLY A 148 -17.25 -1.93 -5.89
CA GLY A 148 -18.38 -2.13 -5.00
C GLY A 148 -18.65 -3.62 -4.80
N LEU A 149 -18.71 -4.03 -3.54
CA LEU A 149 -18.90 -5.42 -3.13
C LEU A 149 -20.23 -5.59 -2.36
N SER A 150 -20.82 -6.78 -2.51
CA SER A 150 -22.01 -7.22 -1.77
C SER A 150 -21.80 -8.65 -1.23
N PRO A 151 -20.79 -8.87 -0.36
CA PRO A 151 -20.47 -10.20 0.13
C PRO A 151 -21.63 -10.79 0.93
N ARG A 152 -21.73 -12.12 0.97
CA ARG A 152 -22.76 -12.81 1.77
C ARG A 152 -22.58 -12.47 3.26
N GLY A 153 -23.70 -12.25 3.96
CA GLY A 153 -23.70 -11.90 5.39
C GLY A 153 -24.16 -10.47 5.69
N PHE A 154 -24.22 -9.60 4.68
CA PHE A 154 -24.78 -8.27 4.80
C PHE A 154 -26.30 -8.26 4.48
N LYS A 155 -27.05 -7.35 5.11
CA LYS A 155 -28.51 -7.45 5.31
C LYS A 155 -29.39 -7.49 4.05
N VAL A 156 -28.87 -7.12 2.87
CA VAL A 156 -29.66 -7.01 1.63
C VAL A 156 -28.87 -7.49 0.41
N ASP A 157 -29.33 -8.54 -0.27
CA ASP A 157 -28.72 -9.00 -1.52
C ASP A 157 -28.91 -7.97 -2.65
N GLY A 158 -27.85 -7.72 -3.43
CA GLY A 158 -27.92 -6.89 -4.65
C GLY A 158 -27.77 -5.38 -4.42
N ILE A 159 -27.53 -4.94 -3.18
CA ILE A 159 -27.15 -3.56 -2.87
C ILE A 159 -25.67 -3.56 -2.47
N ARG A 160 -24.89 -2.63 -3.03
CA ARG A 160 -23.51 -2.39 -2.62
C ARG A 160 -23.48 -2.07 -1.12
N GLN A 161 -22.73 -2.86 -0.38
CA GLN A 161 -22.59 -2.71 1.06
C GLN A 161 -21.18 -2.32 1.47
N HIS A 162 -20.21 -2.54 0.58
CA HIS A 162 -18.82 -2.37 0.89
C HIS A 162 -18.01 -1.90 -0.33
N MET A 163 -16.85 -1.30 -0.09
CA MET A 163 -15.95 -0.83 -1.13
C MET A 163 -14.51 -1.24 -0.81
N ALA A 164 -13.79 -1.67 -1.85
CA ALA A 164 -12.38 -2.00 -1.80
C ALA A 164 -11.66 -1.40 -3.02
N LEU A 165 -10.34 -1.55 -3.06
CA LEU A 165 -9.49 -1.01 -4.13
C LEU A 165 -8.63 -2.13 -4.71
N ILE A 166 -8.79 -2.42 -6.00
CA ILE A 166 -7.85 -3.28 -6.73
C ILE A 166 -6.63 -2.42 -7.09
N VAL A 167 -5.46 -2.88 -6.68
CA VAL A 167 -4.18 -2.17 -6.82
C VAL A 167 -3.14 -2.97 -7.59
N GLY A 168 -3.43 -4.21 -7.97
CA GLY A 168 -2.49 -5.03 -8.73
C GLY A 168 -3.12 -6.31 -9.25
N TYR A 169 -2.34 -7.03 -10.06
CA TYR A 169 -2.67 -8.37 -10.51
C TYR A 169 -1.42 -9.23 -10.64
N ASP A 170 -1.60 -10.55 -10.61
CA ASP A 170 -0.57 -11.55 -10.88
C ASP A 170 -1.13 -12.62 -11.84
N THR A 171 -0.34 -12.96 -12.86
CA THR A 171 -0.64 -13.99 -13.87
C THR A 171 0.26 -15.22 -13.75
N SER A 172 1.05 -15.33 -12.66
CA SER A 172 1.96 -16.44 -12.40
C SER A 172 1.25 -17.75 -12.04
N SER A 173 0.03 -17.65 -11.52
CA SER A 173 -0.84 -18.77 -11.14
C SER A 173 -1.75 -19.25 -12.28
N ASP A 174 -2.43 -20.38 -12.05
CA ASP A 174 -3.51 -20.87 -12.92
C ASP A 174 -4.75 -19.96 -12.78
N GLY A 175 -4.75 -18.86 -13.55
CA GLY A 175 -5.75 -17.79 -13.52
C GLY A 175 -5.22 -16.47 -12.97
N LEU A 176 -5.95 -15.38 -13.24
CA LEU A 176 -5.62 -14.04 -12.76
C LEU A 176 -5.85 -13.93 -11.24
N MET A 177 -4.82 -13.57 -10.49
CA MET A 177 -4.92 -13.16 -9.10
C MET A 177 -4.98 -11.64 -9.03
N LEU A 178 -5.82 -11.11 -8.13
CA LEU A 178 -5.96 -9.68 -7.87
C LEU A 178 -5.33 -9.34 -6.53
N THR A 179 -4.59 -8.23 -6.48
CA THR A 179 -4.16 -7.61 -5.22
C THR A 179 -5.16 -6.52 -4.84
N VAL A 180 -5.79 -6.67 -3.68
CA VAL A 180 -6.92 -5.85 -3.22
C VAL A 180 -6.62 -5.26 -1.84
N ASN A 181 -6.71 -3.95 -1.72
CA ASN A 181 -6.75 -3.28 -0.42
C ASN A 181 -8.21 -3.12 0.00
N ASP A 182 -8.58 -3.73 1.12
CA ASP A 182 -9.90 -3.64 1.73
C ASP A 182 -9.81 -2.88 3.06
N PRO A 183 -10.56 -1.76 3.21
CA PRO A 183 -10.45 -0.93 4.40
C PRO A 183 -11.17 -1.48 5.63
N PHE A 184 -11.96 -2.56 5.52
CA PHE A 184 -12.69 -3.09 6.66
C PHE A 184 -11.78 -3.93 7.57
N PRO A 185 -11.71 -3.64 8.88
CA PRO A 185 -10.79 -4.34 9.79
C PRO A 185 -11.38 -5.69 10.24
N PHE A 186 -11.44 -6.67 9.33
CA PHE A 186 -12.00 -8.00 9.63
C PHE A 186 -11.25 -8.75 10.75
N GLU A 187 -9.98 -8.40 10.98
CA GLU A 187 -9.15 -8.99 12.04
C GLU A 187 -9.41 -8.38 13.43
N ASP A 188 -10.11 -7.24 13.53
CA ASP A 188 -10.41 -6.64 14.82
C ASP A 188 -11.36 -7.55 15.62
N MET A 189 -11.04 -7.76 16.89
CA MET A 189 -11.83 -8.58 17.82
C MET A 189 -13.31 -8.19 17.86
N VAL A 190 -13.63 -6.92 17.62
CA VAL A 190 -15.02 -6.41 17.58
C VAL A 190 -15.81 -6.97 16.38
N PHE A 191 -15.13 -7.38 15.29
CA PHE A 191 -15.76 -7.85 14.05
C PHE A 191 -15.54 -9.33 13.74
N LEU A 192 -14.80 -10.07 14.58
CA LEU A 192 -14.55 -11.51 14.39
C LEU A 192 -15.82 -12.35 14.20
N TRP A 193 -16.95 -11.92 14.78
CA TRP A 193 -18.24 -12.61 14.68
C TRP A 193 -18.85 -12.57 13.27
N ILE A 194 -18.47 -11.61 12.42
CA ILE A 194 -18.94 -11.52 11.02
C ILE A 194 -18.11 -12.45 10.13
N GLY A 195 -16.84 -12.66 10.47
CA GLY A 195 -15.87 -13.38 9.66
C GLY A 195 -15.45 -12.60 8.41
N SER A 196 -14.27 -12.90 7.87
CA SER A 196 -13.78 -12.28 6.63
C SER A 196 -14.39 -12.98 5.40
N PRO A 197 -15.07 -12.26 4.50
CA PRO A 197 -15.58 -12.86 3.26
C PRO A 197 -14.43 -13.30 2.34
N TYR A 198 -13.23 -12.73 2.50
CA TYR A 198 -12.02 -13.12 1.77
C TYR A 198 -11.58 -14.55 2.10
N VAL A 199 -11.79 -15.02 3.33
CA VAL A 199 -11.52 -16.42 3.72
C VAL A 199 -12.39 -17.37 2.91
N THR A 200 -13.69 -17.05 2.74
CA THR A 200 -14.60 -17.86 1.90
C THR A 200 -14.26 -17.78 0.41
N ALA A 201 -13.61 -16.70 0.00
CA ALA A 201 -13.06 -16.53 -1.34
C ALA A 201 -11.74 -17.28 -1.57
N HIS A 202 -11.18 -17.93 -0.53
CA HIS A 202 -9.83 -18.50 -0.54
C HIS A 202 -8.74 -17.48 -0.89
N ALA A 203 -8.95 -16.23 -0.48
CA ALA A 203 -7.92 -15.21 -0.59
C ALA A 203 -6.77 -15.50 0.40
N ILE A 204 -5.57 -15.07 0.02
CA ILE A 204 -4.38 -15.07 0.85
C ILE A 204 -4.24 -13.65 1.40
N GLU A 205 -4.18 -13.52 2.72
CA GLU A 205 -3.96 -12.22 3.36
C GLU A 205 -2.46 -11.88 3.35
N ASP A 206 -2.14 -10.68 2.85
CA ASP A 206 -0.78 -10.12 2.78
C ASP A 206 -0.52 -9.11 3.92
N GLY A 207 -1.43 -9.06 4.90
CA GLY A 207 -1.38 -8.17 6.07
C GLY A 207 -2.06 -6.83 5.85
N ASP A 208 -2.42 -6.18 6.97
CA ASP A 208 -2.91 -4.79 7.04
C ASP A 208 -4.11 -4.46 6.12
N GLY A 209 -5.01 -5.43 5.90
CA GLY A 209 -6.18 -5.25 5.03
C GLY A 209 -5.89 -5.45 3.54
N ARG A 210 -4.73 -6.02 3.17
CA ARG A 210 -4.42 -6.42 1.79
C ARG A 210 -4.65 -7.91 1.58
N TYR A 211 -5.24 -8.25 0.44
CA TYR A 211 -5.59 -9.60 0.06
C TYR A 211 -5.16 -9.90 -1.38
N GLN A 212 -4.64 -11.11 -1.61
CA GLN A 212 -4.52 -11.71 -2.93
C GLN A 212 -5.66 -12.70 -3.16
N VAL A 213 -6.43 -12.53 -4.24
CA VAL A 213 -7.65 -13.30 -4.47
C VAL A 213 -7.85 -13.56 -5.96
N GLY A 214 -8.22 -14.79 -6.32
CA GLY A 214 -8.48 -15.15 -7.71
C GLY A 214 -9.63 -14.32 -8.29
N TYR A 215 -9.47 -13.81 -9.51
CA TYR A 215 -10.41 -12.91 -10.17
C TYR A 215 -11.85 -13.44 -10.18
N GLU A 216 -12.05 -14.71 -10.54
CA GLU A 216 -13.39 -15.31 -10.53
C GLU A 216 -13.97 -15.48 -9.12
N ALA A 217 -13.12 -15.77 -8.13
CA ALA A 217 -13.55 -15.84 -6.73
C ALA A 217 -13.95 -14.44 -6.22
N PHE A 218 -13.17 -13.41 -6.56
CA PHE A 218 -13.49 -12.02 -6.24
C PHE A 218 -14.83 -11.60 -6.84
N ARG A 219 -15.00 -11.85 -8.14
CA ARG A 219 -16.23 -11.50 -8.88
C ARG A 219 -17.46 -12.21 -8.33
N SER A 220 -17.38 -13.54 -8.14
CA SER A 220 -18.55 -14.36 -7.83
C SER A 220 -18.85 -14.49 -6.33
N LYS A 221 -17.82 -14.62 -5.48
CA LYS A 221 -18.00 -14.89 -4.04
C LYS A 221 -18.09 -13.60 -3.22
N LEU A 222 -17.29 -12.58 -3.54
CA LEU A 222 -17.42 -11.25 -2.92
C LEU A 222 -18.50 -10.38 -3.58
N LYS A 223 -19.10 -10.89 -4.67
CA LYS A 223 -20.14 -10.24 -5.48
C LYS A 223 -19.71 -8.84 -5.90
N TRP A 224 -18.79 -8.77 -6.86
CA TRP A 224 -18.39 -7.52 -7.48
C TRP A 224 -19.54 -6.98 -8.33
N THR A 225 -20.26 -5.98 -7.80
CA THR A 225 -21.48 -5.43 -8.42
C THR A 225 -21.27 -4.09 -9.10
N GLN A 226 -20.14 -3.41 -8.85
CA GLN A 226 -19.91 -2.06 -9.36
C GLN A 226 -18.43 -1.75 -9.53
N THR A 227 -18.08 -0.92 -10.51
CA THR A 227 -16.72 -0.48 -10.80
C THR A 227 -16.66 1.03 -11.01
N LEU A 228 -15.68 1.69 -10.38
CA LEU A 228 -15.15 2.97 -10.87
C LEU A 228 -13.73 2.74 -11.42
N TYR A 229 -13.53 3.12 -12.67
CA TYR A 229 -12.31 2.85 -13.45
C TYR A 229 -12.01 4.02 -14.40
N ARG A 230 -10.94 3.92 -15.20
CA ARG A 230 -10.45 5.01 -16.06
C ARG A 230 -10.23 6.29 -15.28
N MET A 231 -9.63 6.14 -14.10
CA MET A 231 -9.27 7.26 -13.26
C MET A 231 -8.19 8.11 -13.94
N THR A 232 -8.50 9.36 -14.25
CA THR A 232 -7.51 10.28 -14.82
C THR A 232 -7.25 11.42 -13.86
N CYS A 233 -5.99 11.82 -13.77
CA CYS A 233 -5.56 13.03 -13.07
C CYS A 233 -5.20 14.10 -14.10
N ALA A 234 -5.77 15.30 -13.97
CA ALA A 234 -5.39 16.45 -14.78
C ALA A 234 -5.00 17.64 -13.89
N GLY A 235 -4.01 18.40 -14.35
CA GLY A 235 -3.55 19.64 -13.71
C GLY A 235 -2.10 19.57 -13.22
N ALA A 236 -1.58 20.69 -12.71
CA ALA A 236 -0.15 20.86 -12.44
C ALA A 236 0.36 20.05 -11.25
N GLY A 237 -0.55 19.61 -10.35
CA GLY A 237 -0.23 18.80 -9.19
C GLY A 237 -0.29 17.30 -9.42
N CYS A 238 -0.67 16.84 -10.62
CA CYS A 238 -0.78 15.42 -10.89
C CYS A 238 0.59 14.75 -11.01
N PRO A 239 0.79 13.57 -10.41
CA PRO A 239 2.01 12.80 -10.58
C PRO A 239 2.17 12.39 -12.06
N PRO A 240 3.42 12.35 -12.58
CA PRO A 240 3.64 11.95 -13.97
C PRO A 240 3.31 10.46 -14.17
N ASP A 241 2.63 10.15 -15.28
CA ASP A 241 2.04 8.83 -15.61
C ASP A 241 2.98 7.62 -15.48
N ASN A 242 4.31 7.82 -15.53
CA ASN A 242 5.32 6.75 -15.56
C ASN A 242 6.01 6.48 -14.21
N GLN A 243 5.65 7.17 -13.12
CA GLN A 243 6.36 7.04 -11.83
C GLN A 243 5.75 6.04 -10.85
N GLN A 244 4.58 5.47 -11.15
CA GLN A 244 3.73 4.83 -10.13
C GLN A 244 3.57 3.31 -10.27
N VAL A 245 4.05 2.73 -11.37
CA VAL A 245 4.21 1.28 -11.52
C VAL A 245 5.56 0.90 -10.93
N ALA A 246 5.56 0.01 -9.95
CA ALA A 246 6.78 -0.39 -9.24
C ALA A 246 7.68 -1.27 -10.13
N ASP A 247 8.46 -0.66 -11.02
CA ASP A 247 9.64 -1.30 -11.56
C ASP A 247 10.71 -1.35 -10.45
N GLY A 248 11.01 -2.57 -9.98
CA GLY A 248 11.76 -2.83 -8.76
C GLY A 248 13.03 -1.98 -8.58
N SER A 249 13.08 -1.21 -7.50
CA SER A 249 14.33 -0.65 -6.94
C SER A 249 14.11 -0.11 -5.51
N ALA A 250 14.03 -1.01 -4.53
CA ALA A 250 13.88 -0.69 -3.10
C ALA A 250 14.98 0.24 -2.51
N GLY A 251 15.97 0.69 -3.28
CA GLY A 251 17.09 1.51 -2.80
C GLY A 251 16.92 3.03 -2.86
N LYS A 252 15.99 3.58 -3.65
CA LYS A 252 15.83 5.05 -3.77
C LYS A 252 14.84 5.62 -2.75
N GLY A 253 13.75 4.89 -2.46
CA GLY A 253 12.72 5.29 -1.50
C GLY A 253 13.23 5.34 -0.06
N ASP A 254 14.02 4.35 0.35
CA ASP A 254 14.49 4.26 1.75
C ASP A 254 15.39 5.44 2.15
N ARG A 255 16.20 5.97 1.23
CA ARG A 255 17.03 7.15 1.49
C ARG A 255 16.18 8.39 1.72
N GLU A 256 15.19 8.62 0.88
CA GLU A 256 14.25 9.74 1.03
C GLU A 256 13.46 9.62 2.34
N VAL A 257 12.98 8.41 2.65
CA VAL A 257 12.31 8.08 3.90
C VAL A 257 13.19 8.37 5.13
N ILE A 258 14.45 7.93 5.16
CA ILE A 258 15.37 8.18 6.28
C ILE A 258 15.67 9.68 6.40
N HIS A 259 15.90 10.37 5.28
CA HIS A 259 16.11 11.81 5.28
C HIS A 259 14.88 12.58 5.79
N THR A 260 13.66 12.19 5.40
CA THR A 260 12.40 12.78 5.86
C THR A 260 12.20 12.55 7.36
N VAL A 261 12.35 11.30 7.84
CA VAL A 261 12.22 10.98 9.27
C VAL A 261 13.24 11.75 10.10
N LEU A 262 14.50 11.84 9.66
CA LEU A 262 15.54 12.57 10.38
C LEU A 262 15.33 14.09 10.35
N ALA A 263 14.96 14.66 9.20
CA ALA A 263 14.70 16.10 9.06
C ALA A 263 13.49 16.54 9.88
N GLU A 264 12.40 15.81 9.80
CA GLU A 264 11.17 16.12 10.53
C GLU A 264 11.28 15.82 12.02
N SER A 265 12.22 14.94 12.42
CA SER A 265 12.50 14.69 13.82
C SER A 265 13.14 15.85 14.58
N SER A 266 13.64 16.85 13.84
CA SER A 266 14.44 17.92 14.42
C SER A 266 13.62 19.07 14.99
N GLU A 267 12.52 19.53 14.37
CA GLU A 267 11.63 20.57 14.97
C GLU A 267 10.14 20.55 14.51
N ASP A 268 9.67 19.62 13.67
CA ASP A 268 8.35 19.76 13.00
C ASP A 268 7.46 18.50 12.96
N PHE A 269 7.58 17.62 13.96
CA PHE A 269 6.77 16.40 14.12
C PHE A 269 5.23 16.60 14.12
N LYS A 270 4.73 17.84 14.23
CA LYS A 270 3.28 18.12 14.25
C LYS A 270 2.58 17.75 12.95
N ASN A 271 3.29 17.74 11.82
CA ASN A 271 2.71 17.53 10.50
C ASN A 271 2.67 16.04 10.07
N LEU A 272 3.37 15.15 10.78
CA LEU A 272 3.45 13.71 10.50
C LEU A 272 2.33 12.88 11.15
N ARG A 273 1.43 13.50 11.92
CA ARG A 273 0.31 12.82 12.57
C ARG A 273 -0.75 12.47 11.53
N THR A 274 -0.78 11.23 11.07
CA THR A 274 -1.85 10.74 10.19
C THR A 274 -2.30 9.35 10.60
N GLY A 275 -3.55 9.19 11.04
CA GLY A 275 -4.15 7.90 11.37
C GLY A 275 -4.57 7.76 12.83
N HIS A 276 -5.09 6.58 13.16
CA HIS A 276 -5.78 6.30 14.42
C HIS A 276 -4.97 6.68 15.66
N LYS A 277 -5.62 7.43 16.54
CA LYS A 277 -5.14 7.75 17.89
C LYS A 277 -5.43 6.56 18.82
N ALA A 278 -4.46 5.70 19.05
CA ALA A 278 -4.51 4.82 20.21
C ALA A 278 -3.90 5.57 21.40
N VAL A 279 -4.74 5.97 22.36
CA VAL A 279 -4.28 6.54 23.63
C VAL A 279 -4.00 5.40 24.59
N ASP A 280 -2.73 5.09 24.79
CA ASP A 280 -2.30 4.23 25.88
C ASP A 280 -1.98 5.12 27.08
N VAL A 281 -2.69 4.89 28.19
CA VAL A 281 -2.57 5.70 29.42
C VAL A 281 -1.19 5.55 30.08
N GLU A 282 -0.48 4.45 29.82
CA GLU A 282 0.87 4.19 30.34
C GLU A 282 1.98 4.60 29.36
N THR A 283 1.76 4.44 28.05
CA THR A 283 2.82 4.60 27.03
C THR A 283 2.72 5.87 26.17
N GLY A 284 1.63 6.62 26.27
CA GLY A 284 1.40 7.87 25.54
C GLY A 284 0.52 7.70 24.30
N THR A 285 0.47 8.74 23.45
CA THR A 285 -0.33 8.68 22.22
C THR A 285 0.47 8.04 21.10
N THR A 286 -0.04 6.94 20.54
CA THR A 286 0.56 6.29 19.37
C THR A 286 -0.22 6.66 18.11
N TRP A 287 0.51 7.01 17.06
CA TRP A 287 0.01 7.33 15.73
C TRP A 287 0.59 6.36 14.71
N GLN A 288 -0.14 6.10 13.63
CA GLN A 288 0.45 5.44 12.47
C GLN A 288 1.21 6.47 11.62
N SER A 289 2.32 6.09 11.02
CA SER A 289 3.11 6.94 10.13
C SER A 289 2.71 6.69 8.67
N THR A 290 2.61 7.72 7.84
CA THR A 290 2.56 7.55 6.36
C THR A 290 3.90 7.10 5.79
N VAL A 291 4.98 7.33 6.52
CA VAL A 291 6.31 6.88 6.15
C VAL A 291 6.44 5.38 6.43
N MET A 292 6.63 4.60 5.37
CA MET A 292 6.83 3.15 5.41
C MET A 292 8.20 2.80 4.82
N PHE A 293 8.85 1.81 5.43
CA PHE A 293 10.07 1.22 4.90
C PHE A 293 9.73 -0.05 4.13
N SER A 294 10.46 -0.34 3.06
CA SER A 294 10.24 -1.58 2.30
C SER A 294 10.43 -2.81 3.21
N GLY A 295 9.37 -3.65 3.28
CA GLY A 295 9.29 -4.84 4.12
C GLY A 295 8.73 -4.63 5.53
N ALA A 296 8.46 -3.39 5.94
CA ALA A 296 7.83 -3.11 7.23
C ALA A 296 6.34 -3.45 7.19
N LYS A 297 5.85 -4.16 8.21
CA LYS A 297 4.41 -4.38 8.39
C LYS A 297 3.75 -3.13 8.95
N GLN A 298 4.35 -2.55 9.99
CA GLN A 298 3.76 -1.38 10.64
C GLN A 298 4.81 -0.38 11.08
N CYS A 299 4.57 0.91 10.81
CA CYS A 299 5.39 2.00 11.30
C CYS A 299 4.56 2.93 12.18
N LEU A 300 4.95 3.00 13.45
CA LEU A 300 4.25 3.71 14.51
C LEU A 300 5.08 4.88 15.00
N VAL A 301 4.46 6.04 15.09
CA VAL A 301 5.01 7.21 15.76
C VAL A 301 4.47 7.25 17.18
N ARG A 302 5.34 7.20 18.18
CA ARG A 302 4.95 7.39 19.57
C ARG A 302 5.31 8.80 20.01
N ASP A 303 4.29 9.59 20.27
CA ASP A 303 4.46 10.89 20.92
C ASP A 303 4.47 10.65 22.43
N LYS A 304 5.65 10.80 23.04
CA LYS A 304 5.75 10.80 24.49
C LYS A 304 5.78 12.27 24.89
N ASP A 305 4.69 12.76 25.49
CA ASP A 305 4.57 14.11 26.07
C ASP A 305 5.55 14.38 27.25
N GLY A 306 6.67 13.63 27.34
CA GLY A 306 7.74 13.81 28.32
C GLY A 306 8.99 14.47 27.71
N HIS A 307 10.00 14.71 28.55
CA HIS A 307 11.26 15.39 28.19
C HIS A 307 12.14 14.69 27.13
N GLY A 308 11.69 13.58 26.54
CA GLY A 308 12.49 12.72 25.65
C GLY A 308 12.28 12.91 24.14
N GLY A 309 11.40 13.84 23.73
CA GLY A 309 11.06 14.06 22.33
C GLY A 309 10.17 12.97 21.73
N ALA A 310 9.73 13.17 20.48
CA ALA A 310 8.95 12.16 19.78
C ALA A 310 9.85 10.99 19.37
N ARG A 311 9.33 9.78 19.54
CA ARG A 311 10.03 8.54 19.19
C ARG A 311 9.30 7.88 18.04
N TRP A 312 10.01 7.72 16.94
CA TRP A 312 9.49 6.98 15.81
C TRP A 312 9.91 5.51 15.92
N SER A 313 9.03 4.56 15.57
CA SER A 313 9.33 3.13 15.61
C SER A 313 8.62 2.33 14.51
N CYS A 314 9.34 1.67 13.60
CA CYS A 314 8.76 0.58 12.81
C CYS A 314 8.90 -0.76 13.51
N ALA A 315 7.92 -1.64 13.27
CA ALA A 315 7.93 -3.04 13.61
C ALA A 315 7.90 -3.90 12.34
N TYR A 316 8.88 -4.80 12.21
CA TYR A 316 8.89 -5.86 11.20
C TYR A 316 8.71 -7.19 11.92
N ARG A 317 7.72 -7.99 11.53
CA ARG A 317 7.44 -9.29 12.16
C ARG A 317 7.83 -10.43 11.24
N PHE A 318 8.66 -11.34 11.76
CA PHE A 318 9.16 -12.52 11.05
C PHE A 318 8.62 -13.81 11.68
N ALA A 319 8.60 -14.89 10.89
CA ALA A 319 8.14 -16.19 11.35
C ALA A 319 9.10 -16.81 12.37
N ASP A 320 10.40 -16.55 12.23
CA ASP A 320 11.43 -17.02 13.14
C ASP A 320 12.65 -16.08 13.19
N ARG A 321 13.60 -16.38 14.09
CA ARG A 321 14.82 -15.61 14.30
C ARG A 321 15.79 -15.65 13.12
N LEU A 322 15.88 -16.77 12.41
CA LEU A 322 16.80 -16.92 11.29
C LEU A 322 16.39 -16.01 10.12
N GLU A 323 15.10 -15.94 9.85
CA GLU A 323 14.52 -15.00 8.87
C GLU A 323 14.78 -13.55 9.30
N ALA A 324 14.53 -13.22 10.56
CA ALA A 324 14.78 -11.89 11.10
C ALA A 324 16.27 -11.48 11.01
N ASP A 325 17.20 -12.38 11.31
CA ASP A 325 18.65 -12.14 11.21
C ASP A 325 19.09 -11.92 9.76
N LYS A 326 18.48 -12.61 8.78
CA LYS A 326 18.75 -12.32 7.36
C LYS A 326 18.23 -10.94 6.95
N ALA A 327 17.00 -10.63 7.34
CA ALA A 327 16.37 -9.35 7.03
C ALA A 327 17.11 -8.17 7.69
N VAL A 328 17.63 -8.34 8.90
CA VAL A 328 18.34 -7.27 9.61
C VAL A 328 19.64 -6.90 8.90
N VAL A 329 20.37 -7.86 8.32
CA VAL A 329 21.59 -7.57 7.56
C VAL A 329 21.27 -6.66 6.37
N ASP A 330 20.20 -6.96 5.66
CA ASP A 330 19.73 -6.13 4.55
C ASP A 330 19.31 -4.73 5.03
N ILE A 331 18.50 -4.63 6.10
CA ILE A 331 18.06 -3.35 6.68
C ILE A 331 19.26 -2.51 7.13
N VAL A 332 20.23 -3.10 7.84
CA VAL A 332 21.44 -2.41 8.30
C VAL A 332 22.25 -1.89 7.13
N ASN A 333 22.42 -2.68 6.07
CA ASN A 333 23.11 -2.25 4.87
C ASN A 333 22.38 -1.08 4.19
N ARG A 334 21.06 -1.14 4.08
CA ARG A 334 20.23 -0.05 3.54
C ARG A 334 20.32 1.22 4.37
N LEU A 335 20.23 1.11 5.70
CA LEU A 335 20.40 2.22 6.63
C LEU A 335 21.77 2.87 6.46
N ARG A 336 22.84 2.08 6.48
CA ARG A 336 24.21 2.58 6.34
C ARG A 336 24.42 3.35 5.05
N ASN A 337 23.92 2.82 3.93
CA ASN A 337 24.03 3.45 2.62
C ASN A 337 23.17 4.71 2.47
N SER A 338 22.21 4.89 3.37
CA SER A 338 21.23 5.98 3.36
C SER A 338 21.44 7.00 4.48
N LEU A 339 22.42 6.80 5.36
CA LEU A 339 22.72 7.74 6.44
C LEU A 339 23.12 9.10 5.85
N PRO A 340 22.62 10.22 6.40
CA PRO A 340 23.05 11.54 5.96
C PRO A 340 24.53 11.78 6.24
N GLU A 341 25.12 12.71 5.51
CA GLU A 341 26.51 13.10 5.72
C GLU A 341 26.78 13.53 7.18
N GLY A 342 27.86 13.02 7.76
CA GLY A 342 28.27 13.27 9.13
C GLY A 342 27.61 12.37 10.20
N TRP A 343 26.71 11.47 9.82
CA TRP A 343 26.25 10.40 10.72
C TRP A 343 27.27 9.26 10.75
N ILE A 344 27.44 8.67 11.94
CA ILE A 344 28.32 7.53 12.16
C ILE A 344 27.45 6.35 12.58
N GLY A 345 27.43 5.30 11.75
CA GLY A 345 26.76 4.04 12.03
C GLY A 345 27.72 3.03 12.67
N THR A 346 27.23 2.28 13.64
CA THR A 346 27.95 1.25 14.39
C THR A 346 27.10 -0.01 14.42
N ASP A 347 27.69 -1.12 13.96
CA ASP A 347 27.07 -2.44 14.09
C ASP A 347 27.14 -2.88 15.55
N LEU A 348 26.02 -3.39 16.04
CA LEU A 348 25.89 -3.91 17.38
C LEU A 348 25.48 -5.38 17.29
N ASP A 349 25.81 -6.12 18.33
CA ASP A 349 25.25 -7.45 18.56
C ASP A 349 25.25 -7.70 20.07
N VAL A 350 24.55 -6.82 20.78
CA VAL A 350 24.55 -6.81 22.24
C VAL A 350 23.19 -7.27 22.72
N ASP A 351 23.18 -8.41 23.41
CA ASP A 351 21.98 -8.95 24.04
C ASP A 351 21.73 -8.31 25.41
N SER A 352 20.46 -8.05 25.67
CA SER A 352 19.92 -7.70 26.98
C SER A 352 18.73 -8.61 27.24
N GLU A 353 18.85 -9.45 28.26
CA GLU A 353 17.80 -10.40 28.62
C GLU A 353 16.89 -9.84 29.70
N THR A 354 15.59 -10.12 29.56
CA THR A 354 14.60 -9.95 30.62
C THR A 354 13.86 -11.27 30.86
N GLU A 355 13.03 -11.32 31.91
CA GLU A 355 12.17 -12.48 32.18
C GLU A 355 11.22 -12.78 31.00
N VAL A 356 10.84 -11.76 30.22
CA VAL A 356 9.75 -11.85 29.22
C VAL A 356 10.25 -11.89 27.78
N TYR A 357 11.39 -11.26 27.49
CA TYR A 357 11.95 -11.17 26.14
C TYR A 357 13.48 -11.04 26.16
N THR A 358 14.10 -11.35 25.03
CA THR A 358 15.51 -11.01 24.76
C THR A 358 15.53 -9.87 23.76
N ARG A 359 16.19 -8.76 24.11
CA ARG A 359 16.45 -7.66 23.20
C ARG A 359 17.88 -7.71 22.71
N THR A 360 18.08 -7.68 21.40
CA THR A 360 19.41 -7.61 20.80
C THR A 360 19.55 -6.32 20.01
N ASP A 361 20.45 -5.43 20.41
CA ASP A 361 20.74 -4.25 19.61
C ASP A 361 21.63 -4.65 18.41
N LYS A 362 21.22 -4.24 17.20
CA LYS A 362 21.84 -4.66 15.92
C LYS A 362 22.58 -3.55 15.20
N PHE A 363 22.09 -2.33 15.35
CA PHE A 363 22.72 -1.16 14.75
C PHE A 363 22.36 0.09 15.52
N ALA A 364 23.31 1.00 15.63
CA ALA A 364 23.06 2.35 16.09
C ALA A 364 23.76 3.35 15.18
N ALA A 365 23.10 4.46 14.85
CA ALA A 365 23.74 5.58 14.20
C ALA A 365 23.47 6.87 14.99
N SER A 366 24.47 7.75 15.03
CA SER A 366 24.32 9.06 15.66
C SER A 366 25.14 10.10 14.92
N LYS A 367 24.74 11.37 15.01
CA LYS A 367 25.51 12.49 14.49
C LYS A 367 26.24 13.19 15.64
N PRO A 368 27.59 13.29 15.62
CA PRO A 368 28.35 13.96 16.67
C PRO A 368 27.85 15.39 16.93
N GLY A 369 27.71 15.74 18.22
CA GLY A 369 27.21 17.05 18.64
C GLY A 369 25.69 17.23 18.58
N THR A 370 24.94 16.20 18.16
CA THR A 370 23.47 16.19 18.25
C THR A 370 23.00 15.15 19.26
N ARG A 371 21.72 15.24 19.65
CA ARG A 371 21.05 14.26 20.50
C ARG A 371 20.22 13.24 19.70
N SER A 372 20.36 13.25 18.38
CA SER A 372 19.62 12.38 17.48
C SER A 372 20.33 11.04 17.31
N ALA A 373 19.57 9.96 17.45
CA ALA A 373 20.06 8.60 17.29
C ALA A 373 19.05 7.75 16.52
N VAL A 374 19.56 6.93 15.60
CA VAL A 374 18.82 5.83 14.98
C VAL A 374 19.27 4.56 15.66
N THR A 375 18.34 3.72 16.11
CA THR A 375 18.65 2.41 16.69
C THR A 375 17.81 1.33 16.03
N LEU A 376 18.44 0.24 15.65
CA LEU A 376 17.79 -0.98 15.17
C LEU A 376 18.04 -2.09 16.18
N TYR A 377 16.99 -2.71 16.69
CA TYR A 377 17.10 -3.79 17.66
C TYR A 377 16.00 -4.85 17.48
N PHE A 378 16.28 -6.06 17.93
CA PHE A 378 15.30 -7.14 18.02
C PHE A 378 14.58 -7.13 19.36
N ILE A 379 13.33 -7.58 19.35
CA ILE A 379 12.70 -8.17 20.53
C ILE A 379 12.26 -9.59 20.15
N ASP A 380 12.84 -10.57 20.83
CA ASP A 380 12.45 -11.98 20.78
C ASP A 380 11.50 -12.26 21.94
N ALA A 381 10.21 -12.41 21.63
CA ALA A 381 9.20 -12.72 22.64
C ALA A 381 9.19 -14.23 22.89
N LYS A 382 9.68 -14.64 24.08
CA LYS A 382 9.86 -16.05 24.46
C LYS A 382 8.58 -16.90 24.38
N LYS A 383 7.39 -16.29 24.29
CA LYS A 383 6.08 -16.96 24.34
C LYS A 383 5.50 -17.37 22.98
N ASP A 384 5.75 -16.61 21.91
CA ASP A 384 5.11 -16.84 20.61
C ASP A 384 6.09 -17.26 19.50
N GLY A 385 7.40 -17.28 19.80
CA GLY A 385 8.45 -17.66 18.86
C GLY A 385 8.65 -16.64 17.73
N ARG A 386 7.99 -15.48 17.80
CA ARG A 386 8.08 -14.42 16.78
C ARG A 386 9.15 -13.43 17.17
N VAL A 387 9.86 -12.93 16.16
CA VAL A 387 10.86 -11.88 16.30
C VAL A 387 10.32 -10.59 15.70
N THR A 388 10.40 -9.52 16.46
CA THR A 388 10.06 -8.17 16.00
C THR A 388 11.32 -7.33 15.87
N ILE A 389 11.60 -6.79 14.69
CA ILE A 389 12.62 -5.77 14.51
C ILE A 389 12.01 -4.41 14.79
N HIS A 390 12.66 -3.65 15.65
CA HIS A 390 12.34 -2.27 15.91
C HIS A 390 13.38 -1.34 15.29
N LEU A 391 12.95 -0.48 14.37
CA LEU A 391 13.74 0.65 13.91
C LEU A 391 13.24 1.90 14.62
N SER A 392 14.03 2.40 15.57
CA SER A 392 13.72 3.58 16.37
C SER A 392 14.52 4.80 15.94
N VAL A 393 13.87 5.96 15.89
CA VAL A 393 14.56 7.25 15.79
C VAL A 393 14.21 8.06 17.03
N GLU A 394 15.23 8.46 17.77
CA GLU A 394 15.12 9.27 18.97
C GLU A 394 15.83 10.61 18.76
N ASN A 395 15.22 11.69 19.23
CA ASN A 395 15.86 12.99 19.34
C ASN A 395 15.71 13.49 20.78
N LYS A 396 16.77 13.35 21.58
CA LYS A 396 16.76 13.69 23.02
C LYS A 396 17.01 15.16 23.31
#